data_AF-A0A257X408-F1
#
_entry.id   AF-A0A257X408-F1
#
_cell.length_a   1.000
_cell.length_b   1.000
_cell.length_c   1.000
_cell.angle_alpha   90.00
_cell.angle_beta   90.00
_cell.angle_gamma   90.00
#
_symmetry.space_group_name_H-M   'P 1'
#
loop_
_entity.id
_entity.type
_entity.pdbx_description
1 polymer ?
#
loop_
_entity_poly.entity_id
_entity_poly.type
_entity_poly.pdbx_seq_one_letter_code
_entity_poly.pdbx_strand_id
1 'polypeptide(L)'
;MSAASAISQIRASFPEQGFFAEKEWVLSPEAFALDAATVTLIRNLGPALRAFQRACNRLYFDETYPWVAKLLDQGKPQRVIELGRNPRWHEDLPRVLRPDLVLREHLGAGLAARGHRFDGVVE
;
A
#
# COMPACT_ATOMS: atom_id res chain seq x y z
N MET A 1 28.32 -14.04 14.72
CA MET A 1 27.97 -12.64 15.05
C MET A 1 26.84 -12.66 16.06
N SER A 2 26.91 -11.85 17.12
CA SER A 2 25.82 -11.74 18.09
C SER A 2 24.75 -10.76 17.60
N ALA A 3 23.53 -10.87 18.13
CA ALA A 3 22.43 -9.93 17.91
C ALA A 3 22.86 -8.46 18.14
N ALA A 4 23.56 -8.20 19.24
CA ALA A 4 24.07 -6.87 19.58
C ALA A 4 25.08 -6.35 18.55
N SER A 5 25.98 -7.21 18.06
CA SER A 5 26.96 -6.84 17.03
C SER A 5 26.30 -6.50 15.69
N ALA A 6 25.26 -7.24 15.29
CA ALA A 6 24.51 -6.97 14.06
C ALA A 6 23.75 -5.63 14.14
N ILE A 7 23.07 -5.37 15.28
CA ILE A 7 22.37 -4.10 15.51
C ILE A 7 23.35 -2.92 15.47
N SER A 8 24.50 -3.03 16.14
CA SER A 8 25.52 -1.97 16.12
C SER A 8 26.04 -1.68 14.71
N GLN A 9 26.25 -2.71 13.89
CA GLN A 9 26.68 -2.55 12.51
C GLN A 9 25.62 -1.85 11.65
N ILE A 10 24.33 -2.19 11.82
CA ILE A 10 23.23 -1.53 11.12
C ILE A 10 23.10 -0.06 11.57
N ARG A 11 23.19 0.23 12.87
CA ARG A 11 23.15 1.62 13.36
C ARG A 11 24.29 2.46 12.81
N ALA A 12 25.48 1.88 12.68
CA ALA A 12 26.64 2.56 12.11
C ALA A 12 26.48 2.91 10.61
N SER A 13 25.53 2.30 9.90
CA SER A 13 25.23 2.64 8.50
C SER A 13 24.10 3.65 8.33
N PHE A 14 23.51 4.14 9.43
CA PHE A 14 22.45 5.14 9.35
C PHE A 14 23.03 6.49 8.89
N PRO A 15 22.28 7.27 8.10
CA PRO A 15 22.65 8.65 7.80
C PRO A 15 22.71 9.48 9.09
N GLU A 16 23.58 10.49 9.14
CA GLU A 16 23.77 11.33 10.34
C GLU A 16 22.46 11.97 10.82
N GLN A 17 21.61 12.42 9.89
CA GLN A 17 20.28 12.98 10.19
C GLN A 17 19.21 11.94 10.60
N GLY A 18 19.53 10.64 10.61
CA GLY A 18 18.56 9.57 10.85
C GLY A 18 17.52 9.41 9.73
N PHE A 19 16.53 8.55 9.95
CA PHE A 19 15.48 8.26 8.96
C PHE A 19 14.19 9.06 9.17
N PHE A 20 13.94 9.54 10.38
CA PHE A 20 12.74 10.30 10.74
C PHE A 20 13.09 11.36 11.77
N ALA A 21 12.58 12.59 11.57
CA ALA A 21 12.72 13.64 12.56
C ALA A 21 12.11 13.20 13.90
N GLU A 22 12.87 13.39 14.99
CA GLU A 22 12.43 13.18 16.37
C GLU A 22 12.01 11.74 16.72
N LYS A 23 12.32 10.75 15.88
CA LYS A 23 11.98 9.34 16.13
C LYS A 23 13.20 8.44 16.03
N GLU A 24 13.33 7.54 16.98
CA GLU A 24 14.34 6.48 16.94
C GLU A 24 13.80 5.24 16.22
N TRP A 25 14.64 4.64 15.38
CA TRP A 25 14.36 3.33 14.79
C TRP A 25 14.67 2.21 15.77
N VAL A 26 13.65 1.41 16.10
CA VAL A 26 13.83 0.16 16.84
C VAL A 26 14.23 -0.93 15.85
N LEU A 27 15.40 -1.52 16.08
CA LEU A 27 15.94 -2.58 15.23
C LEU A 27 15.65 -3.95 15.81
N SER A 28 15.24 -4.88 14.95
CA SER A 28 15.21 -6.31 15.26
C SER A 28 16.61 -6.89 15.08
N PRO A 29 17.07 -7.77 15.99
CA PRO A 29 18.35 -8.48 15.82
C PRO A 29 18.32 -9.53 14.71
N GLU A 30 17.12 -9.88 14.23
CA GLU A 30 16.89 -10.88 13.19
C GLU A 30 15.94 -10.36 12.12
N ALA A 31 16.13 -10.85 10.89
CA ALA A 31 15.24 -10.55 9.78
C ALA A 31 13.89 -11.26 9.96
N PHE A 32 12.81 -10.59 9.58
CA PHE A 32 11.49 -11.22 9.52
C PHE A 32 11.43 -12.16 8.31
N ALA A 33 11.52 -13.47 8.57
CA ALA A 33 11.55 -14.48 7.52
C ALA A 33 10.16 -14.65 6.88
N LEU A 34 10.11 -14.66 5.56
CA LEU A 34 8.92 -14.97 4.78
C LEU A 34 9.12 -16.30 4.06
N ASP A 35 8.11 -17.16 4.08
CA ASP A 35 8.12 -18.39 3.30
C ASP A 35 8.01 -18.11 1.79
N ALA A 36 8.40 -19.09 0.97
CA ALA A 36 8.44 -18.94 -0.48
C ALA A 36 7.06 -18.70 -1.11
N ALA A 37 5.98 -19.23 -0.52
CA ALA A 37 4.63 -19.04 -1.02
C ALA A 37 4.16 -17.59 -0.78
N THR A 38 4.43 -17.05 0.42
CA THR A 38 4.16 -15.65 0.77
C THR A 38 4.94 -14.69 -0.13
N VAL A 39 6.23 -14.95 -0.37
CA VAL A 39 7.02 -14.14 -1.32
C VAL A 39 6.44 -14.19 -2.73
N THR A 40 6.01 -15.36 -3.19
CA THR A 40 5.40 -15.54 -4.51
C THR A 40 4.07 -14.77 -4.62
N LEU A 41 3.24 -14.83 -3.57
CA LEU A 41 2.00 -14.07 -3.49
C LEU A 41 2.25 -12.55 -3.59
N ILE A 42 3.22 -12.02 -2.82
CA ILE A 42 3.56 -10.59 -2.85
C ILE A 42 4.04 -10.17 -4.24
N ARG A 43 4.85 -11.00 -4.91
CA ARG A 43 5.30 -10.73 -6.29
C ARG A 43 4.14 -10.68 -7.28
N ASN A 44 3.19 -11.61 -7.17
CA ASN A 44 2.01 -11.65 -8.04
C ASN A 44 1.03 -10.51 -7.77
N LEU A 45 1.03 -9.97 -6.55
CA LEU A 45 0.19 -8.83 -6.18
C LEU A 45 0.57 -7.56 -6.97
N GLY A 46 1.85 -7.38 -7.33
CA GLY A 46 2.31 -6.20 -8.07
C GLY A 46 1.56 -5.97 -9.40
N PRO A 47 1.61 -6.91 -10.36
CA PRO A 47 0.85 -6.82 -11.60
C PRO A 47 -0.66 -6.70 -11.39
N ALA A 48 -1.22 -7.41 -10.39
CA ALA A 48 -2.64 -7.35 -10.08
C ALA A 48 -3.07 -5.96 -9.60
N LEU A 49 -2.31 -5.34 -8.70
CA LEU A 49 -2.58 -3.97 -8.21
C LEU A 49 -2.42 -2.93 -9.33
N ARG A 50 -1.44 -3.10 -10.22
CA ARG A 50 -1.30 -2.22 -11.40
C ARG A 50 -2.51 -2.33 -12.32
N ALA A 51 -3.01 -3.54 -12.57
CA ALA A 51 -4.21 -3.75 -13.38
C ALA A 51 -5.46 -3.15 -12.70
N PHE A 52 -5.60 -3.36 -11.39
CA PHE A 52 -6.68 -2.79 -10.59
C PHE A 52 -6.68 -1.25 -10.64
N GLN A 53 -5.52 -0.62 -10.45
CA GLN A 53 -5.37 0.84 -10.53
C GLN A 53 -5.83 1.38 -11.90
N ARG A 54 -5.42 0.73 -13.00
CA ARG A 54 -5.85 1.11 -14.36
C ARG A 54 -7.36 0.98 -14.54
N ALA A 55 -7.96 -0.07 -13.98
CA ALA A 55 -9.41 -0.25 -14.01
C ALA A 55 -10.13 0.87 -13.23
N CYS A 56 -9.64 1.23 -12.04
CA CYS A 56 -10.18 2.36 -11.28
C CYS A 56 -10.08 3.68 -12.05
N ASN A 57 -8.97 3.93 -12.75
CA ASN A 57 -8.83 5.12 -13.59
C ASN A 57 -9.86 5.16 -14.71
N ARG A 58 -10.05 4.03 -15.41
CA ARG A 58 -11.08 3.93 -16.46
C ARG A 58 -12.47 4.20 -15.91
N LEU A 59 -12.81 3.61 -14.77
CA LEU A 59 -14.10 3.82 -14.10
C LEU A 59 -14.31 5.28 -13.68
N TYR A 60 -13.24 6.01 -13.31
CA TYR A 60 -13.34 7.43 -12.97
C TYR A 60 -13.76 8.30 -14.17
N PHE A 61 -13.39 7.91 -15.39
CA PHE A 61 -13.74 8.61 -16.63
C PHE A 61 -14.93 7.98 -17.38
N ASP A 62 -15.48 6.87 -16.88
CA ASP A 62 -16.60 6.18 -17.52
C ASP A 62 -17.94 6.85 -17.15
N GLU A 63 -18.55 7.49 -18.16
CA GLU A 63 -19.83 8.17 -18.02
C GLU A 63 -21.00 7.21 -17.72
N THR A 64 -20.83 5.90 -17.95
CA THR A 64 -21.81 4.86 -17.58
C THR A 64 -21.93 4.72 -16.06
N TYR A 65 -20.88 5.09 -15.31
CA TYR A 65 -20.81 4.99 -13.86
C TYR A 65 -20.51 6.34 -13.20
N PRO A 66 -21.37 7.36 -13.39
CA PRO A 66 -21.07 8.73 -12.97
C PRO A 66 -20.93 8.90 -11.45
N TRP A 67 -21.45 7.94 -10.68
CA TRP A 67 -21.30 7.89 -9.23
C TRP A 67 -19.84 7.70 -8.78
N VAL A 68 -18.99 7.06 -9.61
CA VAL A 68 -17.58 6.81 -9.28
C VAL A 68 -16.82 8.13 -9.22
N ALA A 69 -16.94 8.96 -10.25
CA ALA A 69 -16.35 10.30 -10.29
C ALA A 69 -16.88 11.16 -9.15
N LYS A 70 -18.20 11.17 -8.94
CA LYS A 70 -18.84 11.91 -7.85
C LYS A 70 -18.30 11.52 -6.48
N LEU A 71 -18.07 10.23 -6.23
CA LEU A 71 -17.52 9.72 -4.97
C LEU A 71 -16.04 10.11 -4.82
N LEU A 72 -15.24 9.90 -5.85
CA LEU A 72 -13.80 10.15 -5.80
C LEU A 72 -13.43 11.64 -5.72
N ASP A 73 -14.32 12.53 -6.14
CA ASP A 73 -14.10 13.99 -6.07
C ASP A 73 -14.44 14.59 -4.70
N GLN A 74 -15.08 13.84 -3.80
CA GLN A 74 -15.52 14.37 -2.51
C GLN A 74 -14.35 14.89 -1.67
N GLY A 75 -14.51 16.11 -1.15
CA GLY A 75 -13.51 16.77 -0.29
C GLY A 75 -12.27 17.29 -1.01
N LYS A 76 -12.13 17.07 -2.33
CA LYS A 76 -11.00 17.61 -3.11
C LYS A 76 -11.27 19.07 -3.49
N PRO A 77 -10.27 19.97 -3.38
CA PRO A 77 -10.36 21.29 -3.96
C PRO A 77 -10.59 21.23 -5.48
N GLN A 78 -11.38 22.15 -6.03
CA GLN A 78 -11.74 22.18 -7.46
C GLN A 78 -10.51 22.12 -8.38
N ARG A 79 -9.45 22.86 -8.06
CA ARG A 79 -8.18 22.83 -8.80
C ARG A 79 -7.57 21.42 -8.90
N VAL A 80 -7.69 20.60 -7.85
CA VAL A 80 -7.15 19.22 -7.84
C VAL A 80 -7.98 18.33 -8.78
N ILE A 81 -9.30 18.50 -8.78
CA ILE A 81 -10.21 17.76 -9.68
C ILE A 81 -9.90 18.11 -11.13
N GLU A 82 -9.78 19.40 -11.45
CA GLU A 82 -9.47 19.88 -12.80
C GLU A 82 -8.10 19.38 -13.30
N LEU A 83 -7.08 19.40 -12.44
CA LEU A 83 -5.76 18.84 -12.76
C LEU A 83 -5.84 17.34 -13.02
N GLY A 84 -6.58 16.59 -12.19
CA GLY A 84 -6.76 15.14 -12.34
C GLY A 84 -7.54 14.74 -13.59
N ARG A 85 -8.44 15.61 -14.07
CA ARG A 85 -9.22 15.40 -15.30
C ARG A 85 -8.55 15.92 -16.57
N ASN A 86 -7.40 16.58 -16.45
CA ASN A 86 -6.71 17.11 -17.61
C ASN A 86 -6.27 15.95 -18.53
N PRO A 87 -6.69 15.93 -19.82
CA PRO A 87 -6.40 14.84 -20.75
C PRO A 87 -4.91 14.53 -20.90
N ARG A 88 -4.05 15.53 -20.67
CA ARG A 88 -2.60 15.38 -20.71
C ARG A 88 -2.09 14.31 -19.74
N TRP A 89 -2.74 14.13 -18.59
CA TRP A 89 -2.27 13.29 -17.49
C TRP A 89 -3.13 12.05 -17.27
N HIS A 90 -4.13 11.78 -18.13
CA HIS A 90 -5.16 10.77 -17.84
C HIS A 90 -4.60 9.33 -17.69
N GLU A 91 -3.57 8.96 -18.45
CA GLU A 91 -2.89 7.65 -18.33
C GLU A 91 -1.60 7.70 -17.51
N ASP A 92 -1.25 8.85 -16.95
CA ASP A 92 -0.03 9.03 -16.16
C ASP A 92 -0.22 8.52 -14.73
N LEU A 93 -0.44 7.22 -14.65
CA LEU A 93 -0.74 6.49 -13.43
C LEU A 93 0.52 6.20 -12.61
N PRO A 94 0.50 6.37 -11.27
CA PRO A 94 1.58 6.06 -10.35
C PRO A 94 2.37 4.79 -10.71
N ARG A 95 3.68 4.94 -10.97
CA ARG A 95 4.58 3.84 -11.35
C ARG A 95 5.05 3.03 -10.15
N VAL A 96 5.01 3.62 -8.96
CA VAL A 96 5.38 2.98 -7.69
C VAL A 96 4.13 2.96 -6.82
N LEU A 97 3.78 1.76 -6.35
CA LEU A 97 2.68 1.53 -5.42
C LEU A 97 3.29 0.93 -4.15
N ARG A 98 2.85 1.43 -2.99
CA ARG A 98 3.25 0.89 -1.67
C ARG A 98 1.98 0.39 -0.97
N PRO A 99 1.47 -0.79 -1.34
CA PRO A 99 0.37 -1.38 -0.60
C PRO A 99 0.86 -1.77 0.79
N ASP A 100 0.12 -1.38 1.82
CA ASP A 100 0.38 -1.83 3.18
C ASP A 100 -0.22 -3.23 3.35
N LEU A 101 0.62 -4.21 3.70
CA LEU A 101 0.23 -5.60 3.85
C LEU A 101 0.31 -6.00 5.32
N VAL A 102 -0.74 -6.69 5.79
CA VAL A 102 -0.77 -7.28 7.13
C VAL A 102 -0.74 -8.79 6.97
N LEU A 103 0.33 -9.42 7.45
CA LEU A 103 0.40 -10.87 7.52
C LEU A 103 -0.58 -11.35 8.60
N ARG A 104 -1.40 -12.35 8.26
CA ARG A 104 -2.28 -13.02 9.21
C ARG A 104 -1.89 -14.49 9.28
N GLU A 105 -1.98 -15.06 10.47
CA GLU A 105 -1.91 -16.50 10.66
C GLU A 105 -3.15 -17.16 10.06
N HIS A 106 -2.94 -18.04 9.07
CA HIS A 106 -4.01 -18.87 8.54
C HIS A 106 -4.10 -20.16 9.37
N LEU A 107 -5.14 -20.28 10.20
CA LEU A 107 -5.66 -21.58 10.64
C LEU A 107 -6.26 -22.29 9.43
N GLY A 108 -5.43 -22.98 8.66
CA GLY A 108 -5.87 -23.88 7.57
C GLY A 108 -5.86 -23.27 6.16
N ALA A 109 -5.59 -24.14 5.19
CA ALA A 109 -5.40 -23.82 3.78
C ALA A 109 -6.62 -23.13 3.15
N GLY A 110 -6.40 -21.91 2.64
CA GLY A 110 -7.37 -21.21 1.80
C GLY A 110 -7.33 -19.71 2.03
N LEU A 111 -6.87 -18.97 1.01
CA LEU A 111 -6.96 -17.50 0.95
C LEU A 111 -8.44 -17.11 1.01
N ALA A 112 -8.96 -16.90 2.22
CA ALA A 112 -10.31 -16.40 2.42
C ALA A 112 -10.23 -14.87 2.43
N ALA A 113 -10.43 -14.26 1.27
CA ALA A 113 -10.84 -12.86 1.17
C ALA A 113 -12.26 -12.74 1.77
N ARG A 114 -12.39 -12.71 3.09
CA ARG A 114 -13.65 -12.35 3.74
C ARG A 114 -13.72 -10.84 3.83
N GLY A 115 -14.65 -10.26 3.07
CA GLY A 115 -15.08 -8.89 3.28
C GLY A 115 -15.47 -8.71 4.74
N HIS A 116 -14.86 -7.71 5.39
CA HIS A 116 -15.25 -7.30 6.72
C HIS A 116 -16.70 -6.79 6.66
N ARG A 117 -17.62 -7.54 7.27
CA ARG A 117 -18.88 -6.98 7.76
C ARG A 117 -18.49 -6.02 8.88
N PHE A 118 -18.72 -4.73 8.67
CA PHE A 118 -18.74 -3.75 9.74
C PHE A 118 -20.05 -3.96 10.50
N ASP A 119 -20.00 -4.72 11.60
CA ASP A 119 -21.09 -4.71 12.57
C ASP A 119 -20.88 -3.46 13.43
N GLY A 120 -21.62 -2.41 13.08
CA GLY A 120 -21.65 -1.17 13.83
C GLY A 120 -22.24 -1.40 15.22
N VAL A 121 -21.40 -1.19 16.24
CA VAL A 121 -21.88 -0.76 17.55
C VAL A 121 -21.39 0.67 17.71
N VAL A 122 -22.33 1.59 17.48
CA VAL A 122 -22.22 2.98 17.91
C VAL A 122 -22.70 2.98 19.36
N GLU A 123 -21.80 3.26 20.30
CA GLU A 123 -22.21 3.80 21.61
C GLU A 123 -22.68 5.25 21.43
#